data_AF-A0A3L7YMW6-F1
#
_entry.id   AF-A0A3L7YMW6-F1
#
_cell.length_a   1.000
_cell.length_b   1.000
_cell.length_c   1.000
_cell.angle_alpha   90.00
_cell.angle_beta   90.00
_cell.angle_gamma   90.00
#
_symmetry.space_group_name_H-M   'P 1'
#
loop_
_entity.id
_entity.type
_entity.pdbx_description
1 polymer ?
#
loop_
_entity_poly.entity_id
_entity_poly.type
_entity_poly.pdbx_seq_one_letter_code
_entity_poly.pdbx_strand_id
1 'polypeptide(L)'
;MPERFSGRDLSGHAFSQADLSGMDFTGSNLTGATFVRVKLDHVDLTGTILRGVRFTRTSLVGARLCGADLTRAWLRGASLAGADLSGAKTPGANLRQADLSGATMTGRWMYGATLSGARLPHASLVRADLTRADLGETDLSRADLSAARLIETDLTGARLVDAILRDADMLWARLRQANLAGADLRGVRLFQADLRGAHLEGADMTGADLAGAKGVSGVSGSPDDWTEVEE
;
A
#
# COMPACT_ATOMS: atom_id res chain seq x y z
N MET A 1 36.13 1.95 -5.53
CA MET A 1 35.17 2.85 -4.84
C MET A 1 33.80 2.55 -5.44
N PRO A 2 32.72 2.35 -4.68
CA PRO A 2 31.40 2.24 -5.30
C PRO A 2 31.10 3.58 -5.96
N GLU A 3 30.77 3.57 -7.25
CA GLU A 3 30.45 4.79 -7.99
C GLU A 3 29.23 5.46 -7.35
N ARG A 4 29.40 6.69 -6.88
CA ARG A 4 28.32 7.48 -6.27
C ARG A 4 27.59 8.27 -7.37
N PHE A 5 26.32 7.95 -7.56
CA PHE A 5 25.37 8.69 -8.37
C PHE A 5 24.61 9.77 -7.57
N SER A 6 24.88 9.86 -6.25
CA SER A 6 24.32 10.87 -5.35
C SER A 6 24.34 12.28 -5.96
N GLY A 7 23.20 12.97 -5.87
CA GLY A 7 22.99 14.34 -6.34
C GLY A 7 23.07 14.57 -7.85
N ARG A 8 23.30 13.52 -8.66
CA ARG A 8 23.44 13.68 -10.12
C ARG A 8 22.10 13.87 -10.81
N ASP A 9 22.13 14.53 -11.95
CA ASP A 9 21.03 14.49 -12.92
C ASP A 9 21.21 13.32 -13.87
N LEU A 10 20.31 12.36 -13.74
CA LEU A 10 20.20 11.14 -14.53
C LEU A 10 18.81 11.06 -15.17
N SER A 11 18.14 12.21 -15.35
CA SER A 11 16.83 12.27 -15.99
C SER A 11 16.89 11.68 -17.40
N GLY A 12 15.85 10.91 -17.76
CA GLY A 12 15.75 10.20 -19.04
C GLY A 12 16.78 9.09 -19.29
N HIS A 13 17.75 8.87 -18.40
CA HIS A 13 18.80 7.87 -18.61
C HIS A 13 18.21 6.46 -18.66
N ALA A 14 18.82 5.62 -19.50
CA ALA A 14 18.43 4.22 -19.67
C ALA A 14 19.48 3.30 -19.05
N PHE A 15 19.09 2.60 -17.98
CA PHE A 15 19.86 1.53 -17.36
C PHE A 15 19.28 0.19 -17.82
N SER A 16 20.12 -0.71 -18.29
CA SER A 16 19.66 -2.02 -18.74
C SER A 16 20.65 -3.13 -18.40
N GLN A 17 20.13 -4.26 -17.92
CA GLN A 17 20.90 -5.48 -17.64
C GLN A 17 22.12 -5.27 -16.71
N ALA A 18 22.04 -4.27 -15.83
CA ALA A 18 23.11 -3.92 -14.90
C ALA A 18 22.79 -4.40 -13.48
N ASP A 19 23.83 -4.68 -12.71
CA ASP A 19 23.75 -4.82 -11.26
C ASP A 19 24.26 -3.52 -10.62
N LEU A 20 23.34 -2.78 -10.01
CA LEU A 20 23.56 -1.52 -9.31
C LEU A 20 23.19 -1.68 -7.82
N SER A 21 23.20 -2.92 -7.31
CA SER A 21 22.85 -3.22 -5.92
C SER A 21 23.77 -2.48 -4.96
N GLY A 22 23.21 -1.95 -3.87
CA GLY A 22 23.95 -1.23 -2.83
C GLY A 22 24.52 0.12 -3.25
N MET A 23 24.26 0.59 -4.48
CA MET A 23 24.75 1.88 -4.94
C MET A 23 24.01 3.06 -4.29
N ASP A 24 24.68 4.21 -4.26
CA ASP A 24 24.16 5.44 -3.68
C ASP A 24 23.68 6.39 -4.79
N PHE A 25 22.36 6.58 -4.84
CA PHE A 25 21.65 7.52 -5.70
C PHE A 25 21.00 8.65 -4.89
N THR A 26 21.32 8.82 -3.61
CA THR A 26 20.66 9.80 -2.73
C THR A 26 20.51 11.18 -3.37
N GLY A 27 19.30 11.75 -3.32
CA GLY A 27 18.99 13.07 -3.84
C GLY A 27 19.16 13.26 -5.36
N SER A 28 19.48 12.22 -6.12
CA SER A 28 19.63 12.31 -7.57
C SER A 28 18.29 12.52 -8.28
N ASN A 29 18.35 13.13 -9.46
CA ASN A 29 17.21 13.29 -10.36
C ASN A 29 17.18 12.14 -11.37
N LEU A 30 16.18 11.28 -11.27
CA LEU A 30 15.92 10.14 -12.14
C LEU A 30 14.58 10.30 -12.88
N THR A 31 14.13 11.56 -13.06
CA THR A 31 12.87 11.85 -13.74
C THR A 31 12.83 11.21 -15.12
N GLY A 32 11.83 10.39 -15.39
CA GLY A 32 11.65 9.70 -16.67
C GLY A 32 12.74 8.67 -17.01
N ALA A 33 13.67 8.37 -16.10
CA ALA A 33 14.67 7.34 -16.33
C ALA A 33 14.02 5.96 -16.51
N THR A 34 14.73 5.06 -17.18
CA THR A 34 14.26 3.70 -17.44
C THR A 34 15.24 2.68 -16.89
N PHE A 35 14.71 1.68 -16.20
CA PHE A 35 15.46 0.55 -15.65
C PHE A 35 14.83 -0.72 -16.21
N VAL A 36 15.59 -1.44 -17.04
CA VAL A 36 15.10 -2.65 -17.71
C VAL A 36 15.99 -3.83 -17.34
N ARG A 37 15.44 -4.78 -16.58
CA ARG A 37 16.20 -5.94 -16.06
C ARG A 37 17.43 -5.52 -15.26
N VAL A 38 17.28 -4.51 -14.42
CA VAL A 38 18.35 -4.00 -13.54
C VAL A 38 18.15 -4.59 -12.14
N LYS A 39 19.23 -4.86 -11.43
CA LYS A 39 19.20 -5.17 -10.00
C LYS A 39 19.58 -3.93 -9.22
N LEU A 40 18.66 -3.43 -8.40
CA LEU A 40 18.79 -2.27 -7.52
C LEU A 40 18.57 -2.70 -6.06
N ASP A 41 18.95 -3.93 -5.71
CA ASP A 41 18.72 -4.43 -4.37
C ASP A 41 19.58 -3.65 -3.38
N HIS A 42 19.00 -3.27 -2.24
CA HIS A 42 19.67 -2.49 -1.20
C HIS A 42 20.25 -1.15 -1.67
N VAL A 43 19.80 -0.63 -2.82
CA VAL A 43 20.20 0.69 -3.32
C VAL A 43 19.69 1.79 -2.37
N ASP A 44 20.44 2.88 -2.25
CA ASP A 44 19.94 4.08 -1.58
C ASP A 44 19.40 5.11 -2.59
N LEU A 45 18.08 5.21 -2.66
CA LEU A 45 17.30 6.16 -3.45
C LEU A 45 16.64 7.22 -2.54
N THR A 46 17.13 7.42 -1.31
CA THR A 46 16.56 8.39 -0.37
C THR A 46 16.51 9.79 -0.99
N GLY A 47 15.35 10.43 -0.91
CA GLY A 47 15.13 11.79 -1.40
C GLY A 47 15.29 11.99 -2.92
N THR A 48 15.35 10.90 -3.70
CA THR A 48 15.47 10.99 -5.17
C THR A 48 14.20 11.51 -5.83
N ILE A 49 14.36 12.10 -7.02
CA ILE A 49 13.25 12.47 -7.88
C ILE A 49 13.05 11.36 -8.92
N LEU A 50 12.06 10.50 -8.72
CA LEU A 50 11.74 9.34 -9.55
C LEU A 50 10.44 9.55 -10.38
N ARG A 51 10.09 10.81 -10.66
CA ARG A 51 8.83 11.16 -11.32
C ARG A 51 8.77 10.52 -12.71
N GLY A 52 7.72 9.74 -12.98
CA GLY A 52 7.57 9.06 -14.26
C GLY A 52 8.65 8.03 -14.61
N VAL A 53 9.48 7.62 -13.64
CA VAL A 53 10.49 6.56 -13.84
C VAL A 53 9.80 5.27 -14.27
N ARG A 54 10.47 4.43 -15.07
CA ARG A 54 9.96 3.10 -15.45
C ARG A 54 10.89 2.00 -14.96
N PHE A 55 10.40 1.18 -14.04
CA PHE A 55 11.04 -0.05 -13.57
C PHE A 55 10.39 -1.25 -14.25
N THR A 56 11.04 -1.81 -15.26
CA THR A 56 10.56 -2.99 -15.99
C THR A 56 11.40 -4.21 -15.63
N ARG A 57 10.78 -5.22 -15.01
CA ARG A 57 11.47 -6.43 -14.53
C ARG A 57 12.71 -6.09 -13.68
N THR A 58 12.58 -5.09 -12.83
CA THR A 58 13.67 -4.57 -11.99
C THR A 58 13.45 -4.99 -10.55
N SER A 59 14.53 -5.36 -9.89
CA SER A 59 14.55 -5.72 -8.47
C SER A 59 14.98 -4.50 -7.66
N LEU A 60 14.24 -4.17 -6.61
CA LEU A 60 14.46 -3.10 -5.64
C LEU A 60 14.34 -3.69 -4.22
N VAL A 61 14.72 -4.96 -4.05
CA VAL A 61 14.56 -5.67 -2.77
C VAL A 61 15.40 -4.97 -1.71
N GLY A 62 14.77 -4.61 -0.59
CA GLY A 62 15.43 -3.89 0.50
C GLY A 62 15.96 -2.50 0.13
N ALA A 63 15.51 -1.91 -0.99
CA ALA A 63 15.91 -0.56 -1.39
C ALA A 63 15.40 0.49 -0.39
N ARG A 64 16.17 1.56 -0.20
CA ARG A 64 15.77 2.73 0.59
C ARG A 64 15.21 3.80 -0.34
N LEU A 65 13.92 4.07 -0.25
CA LEU A 65 13.17 5.06 -1.03
C LEU A 65 12.59 6.16 -0.13
N CYS A 66 13.14 6.33 1.08
CA CYS A 66 12.61 7.27 2.07
C CYS A 66 12.50 8.68 1.47
N GLY A 67 11.31 9.27 1.50
CA GLY A 67 11.06 10.61 0.95
C GLY A 67 11.22 10.78 -0.57
N ALA A 68 11.43 9.69 -1.32
CA ALA A 68 11.57 9.76 -2.78
C ALA A 68 10.26 10.20 -3.46
N ASP A 69 10.35 10.92 -4.58
CA ASP A 69 9.19 11.33 -5.38
C ASP A 69 8.94 10.33 -6.53
N LEU A 70 8.07 9.36 -6.28
CA LEU A 70 7.59 8.35 -7.23
C LEU A 70 6.30 8.78 -7.97
N THR A 71 5.98 10.08 -8.00
CA THR A 71 4.77 10.57 -8.67
C THR A 71 4.70 10.05 -10.11
N ARG A 72 3.61 9.36 -10.45
CA ARG A 72 3.38 8.73 -11.76
C ARG A 72 4.46 7.72 -12.20
N ALA A 73 5.22 7.15 -11.26
CA ALA A 73 6.20 6.11 -11.54
C ALA A 73 5.51 4.81 -12.01
N TRP A 74 6.20 4.03 -12.85
CA TRP A 74 5.73 2.75 -13.38
C TRP A 74 6.54 1.63 -12.73
N LEU A 75 5.93 0.94 -11.77
CA LEU A 75 6.51 -0.15 -10.98
C LEU A 75 5.72 -1.46 -11.14
N ARG A 76 4.94 -1.61 -12.22
CA ARG A 76 4.11 -2.78 -12.45
C ARG A 76 4.98 -4.05 -12.44
N GLY A 77 4.68 -4.97 -11.52
CA GLY A 77 5.42 -6.22 -11.36
C GLY A 77 6.88 -6.08 -10.90
N ALA A 78 7.29 -4.90 -10.40
CA ALA A 78 8.60 -4.73 -9.78
C ALA A 78 8.64 -5.46 -8.43
N SER A 79 9.83 -5.90 -8.02
CA SER A 79 10.04 -6.46 -6.68
C SER A 79 10.61 -5.38 -5.76
N LEU A 80 9.85 -5.00 -4.74
CA LEU A 80 10.16 -4.05 -3.67
C LEU A 80 10.06 -4.73 -2.30
N ALA A 81 10.25 -6.05 -2.23
CA ALA A 81 10.14 -6.79 -0.98
C ALA A 81 11.12 -6.21 0.06
N GLY A 82 10.62 -5.90 1.26
CA GLY A 82 11.38 -5.28 2.34
C GLY A 82 11.89 -3.86 2.06
N ALA A 83 11.46 -3.20 0.99
CA ALA A 83 11.87 -1.82 0.70
C ALA A 83 11.28 -0.83 1.72
N ASP A 84 12.01 0.25 1.97
CA ASP A 84 11.55 1.35 2.81
C ASP A 84 11.08 2.53 1.95
N LEU A 85 9.77 2.70 1.82
CA LEU A 85 9.11 3.80 1.13
C LEU A 85 8.56 4.85 2.12
N SER A 86 9.08 4.92 3.35
CA SER A 86 8.59 5.86 4.36
C SER A 86 8.67 7.31 3.86
N GLY A 87 7.53 8.00 3.86
CA GLY A 87 7.39 9.36 3.37
C GLY A 87 7.54 9.53 1.85
N ALA A 88 7.68 8.44 1.08
CA ALA A 88 7.74 8.52 -0.37
C ALA A 88 6.42 9.05 -0.94
N LYS A 89 6.50 9.83 -2.02
CA LYS A 89 5.34 10.36 -2.73
C LYS A 89 4.98 9.41 -3.85
N THR A 90 3.86 8.71 -3.75
CA THR A 90 3.37 7.80 -4.79
C THR A 90 2.06 8.23 -5.50
N PRO A 91 1.66 9.53 -5.57
CA PRO A 91 0.42 9.87 -6.29
C PRO A 91 0.44 9.41 -7.75
N GLY A 92 -0.58 8.62 -8.11
CA GLY A 92 -0.73 8.03 -9.44
C GLY A 92 0.40 7.07 -9.84
N ALA A 93 1.21 6.58 -8.91
CA ALA A 93 2.16 5.51 -9.18
C ALA A 93 1.42 4.20 -9.51
N ASN A 94 1.93 3.47 -10.49
CA ASN A 94 1.40 2.17 -10.89
C ASN A 94 2.24 1.05 -10.29
N LEU A 95 1.74 0.47 -9.20
CA LEU A 95 2.32 -0.64 -8.43
C LEU A 95 1.54 -1.95 -8.67
N ARG A 96 0.73 -2.03 -9.74
CA ARG A 96 -0.06 -3.24 -10.03
C ARG A 96 0.83 -4.47 -10.08
N GLN A 97 0.39 -5.54 -9.42
CA GLN A 97 1.13 -6.82 -9.38
C GLN A 97 2.56 -6.72 -8.83
N ALA A 98 2.95 -5.60 -8.19
CA ALA A 98 4.25 -5.46 -7.55
C ALA A 98 4.34 -6.34 -6.31
N ASP A 99 5.55 -6.79 -5.98
CA ASP A 99 5.83 -7.45 -4.71
C ASP A 99 6.37 -6.42 -3.73
N LEU A 100 5.61 -6.15 -2.68
CA LEU A 100 5.87 -5.21 -1.59
C LEU A 100 5.82 -5.96 -0.25
N SER A 101 6.06 -7.27 -0.25
CA SER A 101 6.05 -8.10 0.96
C SER A 101 7.02 -7.54 1.99
N GLY A 102 6.54 -7.27 3.20
CA GLY A 102 7.34 -6.67 4.29
C GLY A 102 7.83 -5.24 4.03
N ALA A 103 7.34 -4.54 3.01
CA ALA A 103 7.74 -3.17 2.74
C ALA A 103 7.19 -2.21 3.82
N THR A 104 7.93 -1.13 4.08
CA THR A 104 7.46 -0.03 4.94
C THR A 104 6.96 1.10 4.06
N MET A 105 5.69 1.46 4.19
CA MET A 105 4.99 2.44 3.36
C MET A 105 4.22 3.41 4.25
N THR A 106 4.92 4.01 5.22
CA THR A 106 4.32 4.97 6.16
C THR A 106 4.28 6.38 5.57
N GLY A 107 3.28 7.18 5.94
CA GLY A 107 3.16 8.59 5.53
C GLY A 107 1.97 8.89 4.62
N ARG A 108 1.79 10.18 4.30
CA ARG A 108 0.49 10.72 3.80
C ARG A 108 0.38 10.89 2.29
N TRP A 109 1.23 10.25 1.50
CA TRP A 109 1.40 10.61 0.08
C TRP A 109 1.06 9.49 -0.91
N MET A 110 0.18 8.56 -0.53
CA MET A 110 -0.22 7.43 -1.39
C MET A 110 -1.62 7.56 -1.98
N TYR A 111 -2.21 8.77 -1.92
CA TYR A 111 -3.53 9.04 -2.46
C TYR A 111 -3.61 8.69 -3.96
N GLY A 112 -4.64 7.93 -4.34
CA GLY A 112 -4.87 7.53 -5.74
C GLY A 112 -3.80 6.63 -6.37
N ALA A 113 -2.95 5.98 -5.57
CA ALA A 113 -2.02 4.98 -6.09
C ALA A 113 -2.77 3.74 -6.62
N THR A 114 -2.23 3.08 -7.66
CA THR A 114 -2.82 1.86 -8.22
C THR A 114 -1.99 0.65 -7.82
N LEU A 115 -2.51 -0.16 -6.91
CA LEU A 115 -1.88 -1.34 -6.33
C LEU A 115 -2.63 -2.64 -6.68
N SER A 116 -3.63 -2.62 -7.58
CA SER A 116 -4.43 -3.81 -7.86
C SER A 116 -3.61 -5.07 -8.17
N GLY A 117 -3.92 -6.16 -7.47
CA GLY A 117 -3.24 -7.45 -7.54
C GLY A 117 -1.81 -7.45 -6.97
N ALA A 118 -1.37 -6.40 -6.26
CA ALA A 118 -0.06 -6.38 -5.62
C ALA A 118 0.00 -7.33 -4.41
N ARG A 119 1.22 -7.66 -3.98
CA ARG A 119 1.49 -8.49 -2.80
C ARG A 119 2.11 -7.62 -1.72
N LEU A 120 1.40 -7.40 -0.62
CA LEU A 120 1.80 -6.64 0.56
C LEU A 120 1.72 -7.47 1.86
N PRO A 121 1.97 -8.81 1.88
CA PRO A 121 1.91 -9.53 3.14
C PRO A 121 2.97 -8.98 4.09
N HIS A 122 2.61 -8.83 5.37
CA HIS A 122 3.48 -8.26 6.41
C HIS A 122 3.97 -6.82 6.17
N ALA A 123 3.41 -6.08 5.21
CA ALA A 123 3.79 -4.69 4.97
C ALA A 123 3.31 -3.78 6.11
N SER A 124 4.08 -2.73 6.40
CA SER A 124 3.70 -1.69 7.36
C SER A 124 3.18 -0.45 6.62
N LEU A 125 1.88 -0.22 6.73
CA LEU A 125 1.10 0.90 6.18
C LEU A 125 0.55 1.78 7.29
N VAL A 126 1.17 1.75 8.48
CA VAL A 126 0.75 2.52 9.65
C VAL A 126 0.61 4.01 9.30
N ARG A 127 -0.59 4.56 9.53
CA ARG A 127 -0.94 5.96 9.25
C ARG A 127 -0.75 6.37 7.79
N ALA A 128 -0.74 5.40 6.87
CA ALA A 128 -0.67 5.68 5.44
C ALA A 128 -1.93 6.41 4.97
N ASP A 129 -1.78 7.37 4.04
CA ASP A 129 -2.93 7.94 3.32
C ASP A 129 -3.09 7.24 1.96
N LEU A 130 -4.05 6.33 1.92
CA LEU A 130 -4.46 5.53 0.77
C LEU A 130 -5.80 6.02 0.21
N THR A 131 -6.23 7.25 0.52
CA THR A 131 -7.49 7.81 0.04
C THR A 131 -7.62 7.63 -1.48
N ARG A 132 -8.73 7.02 -1.93
CA ARG A 132 -9.03 6.73 -3.34
C ARG A 132 -8.01 5.82 -4.05
N ALA A 133 -7.18 5.09 -3.31
CA ALA A 133 -6.29 4.10 -3.91
C ALA A 133 -7.08 2.91 -4.46
N ASP A 134 -6.52 2.26 -5.49
CA ASP A 134 -7.00 0.97 -5.99
C ASP A 134 -6.15 -0.15 -5.38
N LEU A 135 -6.72 -0.87 -4.41
CA LEU A 135 -6.17 -2.06 -3.76
C LEU A 135 -6.99 -3.31 -4.11
N GLY A 136 -7.74 -3.31 -5.22
CA GLY A 136 -8.52 -4.47 -5.64
C GLY A 136 -7.65 -5.72 -5.82
N GLU A 137 -8.13 -6.87 -5.34
CA GLU A 137 -7.43 -8.18 -5.43
C GLU A 137 -6.03 -8.20 -4.80
N THR A 138 -5.69 -7.22 -3.96
CA THR A 138 -4.38 -7.12 -3.31
C THR A 138 -4.27 -8.13 -2.16
N ASP A 139 -3.09 -8.71 -1.96
CA ASP A 139 -2.77 -9.46 -0.74
C ASP A 139 -2.18 -8.55 0.34
N LEU A 140 -2.97 -8.22 1.35
CA LEU A 140 -2.59 -7.45 2.55
C LEU A 140 -2.56 -8.34 3.80
N SER A 141 -2.36 -9.66 3.64
CA SER A 141 -2.41 -10.58 4.80
C SER A 141 -1.34 -10.22 5.81
N ARG A 142 -1.73 -10.11 7.09
CA ARG A 142 -0.84 -9.71 8.20
C ARG A 142 -0.17 -8.35 8.00
N ALA A 143 -0.67 -7.51 7.11
CA ALA A 143 -0.21 -6.14 6.98
C ALA A 143 -0.70 -5.29 8.16
N ASP A 144 0.10 -4.30 8.56
CA ASP A 144 -0.28 -3.33 9.58
C ASP A 144 -0.76 -2.04 8.92
N LEU A 145 -2.07 -1.84 8.92
CA LEU A 145 -2.78 -0.66 8.44
C LEU A 145 -3.32 0.19 9.61
N SER A 146 -2.74 0.07 10.81
CA SER A 146 -3.20 0.80 12.00
C SER A 146 -3.26 2.32 11.73
N ALA A 147 -4.40 2.91 12.03
CA ALA A 147 -4.71 4.33 11.82
C ALA A 147 -4.48 4.82 10.37
N ALA A 148 -4.48 3.93 9.38
CA ALA A 148 -4.42 4.28 7.97
C ALA A 148 -5.71 4.97 7.52
N ARG A 149 -5.59 5.86 6.54
CA ARG A 149 -6.72 6.53 5.89
C ARG A 149 -7.00 5.83 4.56
N LEU A 150 -8.10 5.10 4.52
CA LEU A 150 -8.58 4.26 3.42
C LEU A 150 -9.92 4.79 2.86
N ILE A 151 -10.15 6.10 2.95
CA ILE A 151 -11.40 6.72 2.50
C ILE A 151 -11.59 6.54 0.99
N GLU A 152 -12.80 6.12 0.57
CA GLU A 152 -13.14 5.83 -0.83
C GLU A 152 -12.17 4.84 -1.52
N THR A 153 -11.46 4.01 -0.76
CA THR A 153 -10.49 3.04 -1.30
C THR A 153 -11.20 1.82 -1.86
N ASP A 154 -10.71 1.31 -2.99
CA ASP A 154 -11.17 0.04 -3.55
C ASP A 154 -10.37 -1.12 -2.99
N LEU A 155 -11.00 -1.97 -2.17
CA LEU A 155 -10.46 -3.19 -1.59
C LEU A 155 -11.26 -4.41 -2.08
N THR A 156 -11.95 -4.31 -3.22
CA THR A 156 -12.77 -5.39 -3.77
C THR A 156 -11.91 -6.64 -4.00
N GLY A 157 -12.32 -7.77 -3.41
CA GLY A 157 -11.58 -9.03 -3.50
C GLY A 157 -10.22 -9.05 -2.81
N ALA A 158 -9.84 -8.02 -2.05
CA ALA A 158 -8.58 -7.97 -1.34
C ALA A 158 -8.52 -9.04 -0.23
N ARG A 159 -7.33 -9.59 0.02
CA ARG A 159 -7.08 -10.53 1.11
C ARG A 159 -6.41 -9.79 2.26
N LEU A 160 -7.13 -9.60 3.36
CA LEU A 160 -6.75 -8.90 4.59
C LEU A 160 -6.71 -9.87 5.79
N VAL A 161 -6.42 -11.15 5.55
CA VAL A 161 -6.39 -12.18 6.60
C VAL A 161 -5.34 -11.82 7.65
N ASP A 162 -5.74 -11.84 8.92
CA ASP A 162 -4.93 -11.43 10.07
C ASP A 162 -4.34 -10.01 9.97
N ALA A 163 -4.89 -9.13 9.12
CA ALA A 163 -4.42 -7.76 8.98
C ALA A 163 -4.80 -6.92 10.21
N ILE A 164 -3.97 -5.93 10.55
CA ILE A 164 -4.22 -5.00 11.65
C ILE A 164 -4.77 -3.70 11.06
N LEU A 165 -6.03 -3.38 11.32
CA LEU A 165 -6.74 -2.19 10.81
C LEU A 165 -7.26 -1.31 11.95
N ARG A 166 -6.69 -1.45 13.15
CA ARG A 166 -7.13 -0.71 14.34
C ARG A 166 -7.13 0.79 14.08
N ASP A 167 -8.23 1.45 14.44
CA ASP A 167 -8.45 2.89 14.27
C ASP A 167 -8.32 3.39 12.81
N ALA A 168 -8.38 2.50 11.82
CA ALA A 168 -8.33 2.89 10.42
C ALA A 168 -9.61 3.62 9.99
N ASP A 169 -9.45 4.61 9.11
CA ASP A 169 -10.54 5.40 8.55
C ASP A 169 -10.91 4.84 7.17
N MET A 170 -11.98 4.05 7.10
CA MET A 170 -12.43 3.33 5.91
C MET A 170 -13.79 3.85 5.41
N LEU A 171 -14.07 5.15 5.60
CA LEU A 171 -15.30 5.79 5.13
C LEU A 171 -15.50 5.57 3.63
N TRP A 172 -16.70 5.12 3.25
CA TRP A 172 -17.07 4.82 1.85
C TRP A 172 -16.15 3.81 1.13
N ALA A 173 -15.36 3.02 1.86
CA ALA A 173 -14.51 1.99 1.26
C ALA A 173 -15.34 0.88 0.59
N ARG A 174 -14.79 0.29 -0.49
CA ARG A 174 -15.40 -0.85 -1.18
C ARG A 174 -14.67 -2.12 -0.78
N LEU A 175 -15.34 -2.99 -0.05
CA LEU A 175 -14.80 -4.24 0.53
C LEU A 175 -15.54 -5.48 0.02
N ARG A 176 -16.21 -5.36 -1.13
CA ARG A 176 -16.98 -6.48 -1.71
C ARG A 176 -16.08 -7.69 -1.92
N GLN A 177 -16.52 -8.86 -1.46
CA GLN A 177 -15.76 -10.11 -1.58
C GLN A 177 -14.36 -10.07 -0.93
N ALA A 178 -14.06 -9.08 -0.09
CA ALA A 178 -12.79 -9.01 0.62
C ALA A 178 -12.74 -10.07 1.72
N ASN A 179 -11.57 -10.66 1.94
CA ASN A 179 -11.37 -11.63 3.02
C ASN A 179 -10.68 -10.95 4.21
N LEU A 180 -11.42 -10.69 5.27
CA LEU A 180 -10.98 -10.05 6.52
C LEU A 180 -10.91 -11.07 7.68
N ALA A 181 -10.81 -12.37 7.39
CA ALA A 181 -10.78 -13.38 8.44
C ALA A 181 -9.63 -13.12 9.44
N GLY A 182 -9.93 -13.13 10.73
CA GLY A 182 -8.95 -12.86 11.80
C GLY A 182 -8.43 -11.42 11.88
N ALA A 183 -8.96 -10.47 11.10
CA ALA A 183 -8.47 -9.09 11.09
C ALA A 183 -8.80 -8.35 12.40
N ASP A 184 -7.89 -7.50 12.88
CA ASP A 184 -8.13 -6.57 13.99
C ASP A 184 -8.75 -5.27 13.43
N LEU A 185 -10.06 -5.14 13.53
CA LEU A 185 -10.87 -4.01 13.06
C LEU A 185 -11.32 -3.10 14.21
N ARG A 186 -10.65 -3.16 15.38
CA ARG A 186 -11.08 -2.37 16.54
C ARG A 186 -11.03 -0.87 16.26
N GLY A 187 -12.09 -0.15 16.63
CA GLY A 187 -12.18 1.29 16.41
C GLY A 187 -12.22 1.72 14.93
N VAL A 188 -12.35 0.80 13.98
CA VAL A 188 -12.38 1.13 12.55
C VAL A 188 -13.63 1.95 12.22
N ARG A 189 -13.50 2.91 11.30
CA ARG A 189 -14.63 3.68 10.78
C ARG A 189 -15.06 3.16 9.42
N LEU A 190 -16.21 2.51 9.36
CA LEU A 190 -16.77 1.88 8.15
C LEU A 190 -18.08 2.55 7.69
N PHE A 191 -18.34 3.79 8.11
CA PHE A 191 -19.57 4.48 7.72
C PHE A 191 -19.76 4.50 6.20
N GLN A 192 -20.94 4.04 5.76
CA GLN A 192 -21.33 3.87 4.34
C GLN A 192 -20.39 2.97 3.51
N ALA A 193 -19.55 2.13 4.14
CA ALA A 193 -18.71 1.16 3.42
C ALA A 193 -19.55 0.02 2.83
N ASP A 194 -19.04 -0.63 1.77
CA ASP A 194 -19.71 -1.74 1.09
C ASP A 194 -18.96 -3.06 1.32
N LEU A 195 -19.40 -3.84 2.31
CA LEU A 195 -18.83 -5.13 2.71
C LEU A 195 -19.61 -6.33 2.14
N ARG A 196 -20.44 -6.15 1.09
CA ARG A 196 -21.26 -7.27 0.57
C ARG A 196 -20.41 -8.46 0.13
N GLY A 197 -20.64 -9.59 0.80
CA GLY A 197 -19.90 -10.84 0.60
C GLY A 197 -18.48 -10.82 1.13
N ALA A 198 -18.12 -9.84 1.98
CA ALA A 198 -16.85 -9.90 2.70
C ALA A 198 -16.88 -11.02 3.74
N HIS A 199 -15.72 -11.66 3.96
CA HIS A 199 -15.56 -12.73 4.95
C HIS A 199 -14.97 -12.13 6.23
N LEU A 200 -15.71 -12.20 7.34
CA LEU A 200 -15.34 -11.56 8.63
C LEU A 200 -15.12 -12.58 9.76
N GLU A 201 -14.94 -13.86 9.43
CA GLU A 201 -14.78 -14.92 10.43
C GLU A 201 -13.59 -14.63 11.36
N GLY A 202 -13.85 -14.54 12.67
CA GLY A 202 -12.82 -14.26 13.68
C GLY A 202 -12.28 -12.83 13.69
N ALA A 203 -12.86 -11.91 12.91
CA ALA A 203 -12.45 -10.50 12.93
C ALA A 203 -12.94 -9.80 14.22
N ASP A 204 -12.07 -9.00 14.84
CA ASP A 204 -12.42 -8.21 16.04
C ASP A 204 -12.89 -6.81 15.62
N MET A 205 -14.19 -6.56 15.70
CA MET A 205 -14.82 -5.27 15.36
C MET A 205 -15.21 -4.46 16.61
N THR A 206 -14.58 -4.70 17.77
CA THR A 206 -14.90 -3.97 19.00
C THR A 206 -14.73 -2.45 18.78
N GLY A 207 -15.81 -1.69 18.99
CA GLY A 207 -15.82 -0.24 18.82
C GLY A 207 -15.80 0.24 17.36
N ALA A 208 -16.04 -0.62 16.38
CA ALA A 208 -16.17 -0.22 14.99
C ALA A 208 -17.43 0.63 14.74
N ASP A 209 -17.31 1.70 13.95
CA ASP A 209 -18.45 2.49 13.47
C ASP A 209 -18.97 1.89 12.15
N LEU A 210 -20.10 1.19 12.22
CA LEU A 210 -20.74 0.51 11.09
C LEU A 210 -21.93 1.29 10.50
N ALA A 211 -22.14 2.55 10.88
CA ALA A 211 -23.34 3.27 10.48
C ALA A 211 -23.51 3.37 8.95
N GLY A 212 -24.60 2.81 8.43
CA GLY A 212 -24.88 2.76 6.99
C GLY A 212 -23.98 1.82 6.18
N ALA A 213 -23.13 1.01 6.82
CA ALA A 213 -22.35 -0.02 6.16
C ALA A 213 -23.27 -1.12 5.59
N LYS A 214 -22.92 -1.66 4.42
CA LYS A 214 -23.71 -2.72 3.74
C LYS A 214 -23.03 -4.06 3.90
N GLY A 215 -23.81 -5.13 4.10
CA GLY A 215 -23.29 -6.50 4.10
C GLY A 215 -22.67 -6.97 5.42
N VAL A 216 -23.03 -6.33 6.55
CA VAL A 216 -22.57 -6.66 7.91
C VAL A 216 -23.64 -7.36 8.77
N SER A 217 -24.73 -7.84 8.16
CA SER A 217 -25.80 -8.57 8.85
C SER A 217 -25.27 -9.89 9.44
N GLY A 218 -25.53 -10.14 10.73
CA GLY A 218 -25.12 -11.38 11.42
C GLY A 218 -23.71 -11.38 12.00
N VAL A 219 -23.09 -10.21 12.08
CA VAL A 219 -21.80 -10.00 12.76
C VAL A 219 -22.09 -9.55 14.19
N SER A 220 -21.47 -10.17 15.20
CA SER A 220 -21.65 -9.75 16.60
C SER A 220 -21.22 -8.29 16.79
N GLY A 221 -22.14 -7.44 17.26
CA GLY A 221 -21.97 -5.99 17.34
C GLY A 221 -22.52 -5.22 16.13
N SER A 222 -23.22 -5.89 15.21
CA SER A 222 -23.93 -5.25 14.09
C SER A 222 -25.01 -4.30 14.59
N PRO A 223 -25.40 -3.24 13.85
CA PRO A 223 -26.50 -2.34 14.20
C PRO A 223 -27.80 -3.06 14.61
N ASP A 224 -28.04 -4.25 14.06
CA ASP A 224 -29.21 -5.09 14.37
C ASP A 224 -29.13 -5.76 15.76
N ASP A 225 -27.94 -5.85 16.38
CA ASP A 225 -27.77 -6.29 17.78
C ASP A 225 -28.09 -5.17 18.80
N TRP A 226 -28.29 -3.92 18.34
CA TRP A 226 -28.53 -2.76 19.22
C TRP A 226 -30.02 -2.38 19.37
N THR A 227 -30.94 -3.12 18.73
CA THR A 227 -32.38 -2.81 18.75
C THR A 227 -33.21 -3.55 19.80
N GLU A 228 -32.60 -4.18 20.81
CA GLU A 228 -33.33 -4.73 21.96
C GLU A 228 -32.92 -4.09 23.29
N VAL A 229 -33.12 -2.77 23.46
CA VAL A 229 -33.29 -2.17 24.80
C VAL A 229 -34.25 -0.97 24.72
N GLU A 230 -35.45 -1.14 25.28
CA GLU A 230 -36.46 -0.13 25.73
C GLU A 230 -37.10 0.76 24.62
N GLU A 231 -38.42 0.88 24.45
CA GLU A 231 -39.62 0.74 25.30
C GLU A 231 -40.76 -0.07 24.65
#